data_AF-A0AAD2CLE0-F1
#
_entry.id   AF-A0AAD2CLE0-F1
#
_cell.length_a   1.000
_cell.length_b   1.000
_cell.length_c   1.000
_cell.angle_alpha   90.00
_cell.angle_beta   90.00
_cell.angle_gamma   90.00
#
_symmetry.space_group_name_H-M   'P 1'
#
loop_
_entity.id
_entity.type
_entity.pdbx_description
1 polymer ?
#
loop_
_entity_poly.entity_id
_entity_poly.type
_entity_poly.pdbx_seq_one_letter_code
_entity_poly.pdbx_strand_id
1 'polypeptide(L)'
;MKRNDKVQIISDQLPPSLRYRLASLIGKEAATFLWNANKRFRLDAPVLRELRAIKYSLETETWEIYIPQMIPRDPHFTLYGDASFLGGGAYSDELLFWFRIVWSPDIVAGTKLKASNPNYVHINSLEFLVAFLQEVATVVRLEGTSHAHPGLAHKFPNGFSQFPVLLNRTDNTPTEKWMNDARTNSPFARLLVDLHGQLLKRSPLTALSDHIPDISHFTLDEKLRLFPAESRTLLRPALLSILQSKAGATDDPRKSGTLRSRRLHFLKFCYDMNLRDDYLMNGPDFPHERRVATFALYTVALATGRTIKGQYIKSATIKQYLHAAASFICLFTGRDPRYNNPSDTKMSPDIHATIAEVERHENVPNKLEPYTVGI
;
A
#
# COMPACT_ATOMS: atom_id res chain seq x y z
N MET A 1 -4.16 37.22 0.83
CA MET A 1 -4.99 36.14 0.23
C MET A 1 -4.09 35.26 -0.62
N LYS A 2 -4.01 33.95 -0.35
CA LYS A 2 -3.07 33.06 -1.06
C LYS A 2 -3.57 32.84 -2.49
N ARG A 3 -2.65 32.59 -3.43
CA ARG A 3 -2.96 32.45 -4.87
C ARG A 3 -3.97 31.33 -5.15
N ASN A 4 -3.97 30.28 -4.33
CA ASN A 4 -4.92 29.16 -4.42
C ASN A 4 -6.35 29.56 -3.98
N ASP A 5 -6.48 30.48 -3.02
CA ASP A 5 -7.79 30.95 -2.56
C ASP A 5 -8.53 31.70 -3.68
N LYS A 6 -7.79 32.47 -4.51
CA LYS A 6 -8.36 33.18 -5.66
C LYS A 6 -8.88 32.25 -6.76
N VAL A 7 -8.17 31.16 -7.04
CA VAL A 7 -8.56 30.20 -8.10
C VAL A 7 -9.81 29.45 -7.68
N GLN A 8 -9.92 29.08 -6.40
CA GLN A 8 -11.08 28.39 -5.87
C GLN A 8 -12.34 29.27 -5.90
N ILE A 9 -12.22 30.53 -5.46
CA ILE A 9 -13.32 31.51 -5.49
C ILE A 9 -13.84 31.72 -6.92
N ILE A 10 -12.96 31.82 -7.92
CA ILE A 10 -13.35 31.99 -9.32
C ILE A 10 -13.98 30.69 -9.88
N SER A 11 -13.46 29.53 -9.49
CA SER A 11 -14.01 28.23 -9.90
C SER A 11 -15.44 28.01 -9.39
N ASP A 12 -15.74 28.48 -8.18
CA ASP A 12 -17.05 28.35 -7.54
C ASP A 12 -18.09 29.35 -8.07
N GLN A 13 -17.66 30.41 -8.76
CA GLN A 13 -18.54 31.41 -9.42
C GLN A 13 -18.90 31.04 -10.86
N LEU A 14 -18.31 29.98 -11.43
CA LEU A 14 -18.56 29.58 -12.81
C LEU A 14 -19.70 28.57 -12.92
N PRO A 15 -20.51 28.62 -14.01
CA PRO A 15 -21.47 27.59 -14.32
C PRO A 15 -20.82 26.19 -14.38
N PRO A 16 -21.49 25.11 -13.94
CA PRO A 16 -20.90 23.76 -13.88
C PRO A 16 -20.29 23.28 -15.21
N SER A 17 -20.89 23.65 -16.33
CA SER A 17 -20.41 23.34 -17.69
C SER A 17 -19.08 23.99 -18.05
N LEU A 18 -18.77 25.17 -17.48
CA LEU A 18 -17.51 25.89 -17.66
C LEU A 18 -16.47 25.46 -16.63
N ARG A 19 -16.89 25.09 -15.41
CA ARG A 19 -16.01 24.63 -14.34
C ARG A 19 -15.18 23.40 -14.74
N TYR A 20 -15.81 22.43 -15.43
CA TYR A 20 -15.12 21.24 -15.94
C TYR A 20 -14.10 21.55 -17.05
N ARG A 21 -14.37 22.59 -17.86
CA ARG A 21 -13.53 22.98 -19.01
C ARG A 21 -12.42 23.96 -18.66
N LEU A 22 -12.49 24.60 -17.49
CA LEU A 22 -11.58 25.67 -17.08
C LEU A 22 -10.11 25.23 -17.11
N ALA A 23 -9.79 24.04 -16.59
CA ALA A 23 -8.42 23.52 -16.59
C ALA A 23 -7.88 23.31 -18.02
N SER A 24 -8.72 22.80 -18.93
CA SER A 24 -8.35 22.60 -20.34
C SER A 24 -8.18 23.93 -21.08
N LEU A 25 -9.04 24.92 -20.81
CA LEU A 25 -8.93 26.26 -21.40
C LEU A 25 -7.68 27.00 -20.92
N ILE A 26 -7.39 26.94 -19.61
CA ILE A 26 -6.14 27.49 -19.03
C ILE A 26 -4.92 26.78 -19.64
N GLY A 27 -4.96 25.45 -19.77
CA GLY A 27 -3.91 24.68 -20.41
C GLY A 27 -3.70 25.09 -21.87
N LYS A 28 -4.79 25.31 -22.62
CA LYS A 28 -4.74 25.79 -24.01
C LYS A 28 -4.16 27.19 -24.09
N GLU A 29 -4.56 28.12 -23.25
CA GLU A 29 -4.01 29.49 -23.20
C GLU A 29 -2.54 29.49 -22.79
N ALA A 30 -2.15 28.69 -21.78
CA ALA A 30 -0.75 28.54 -21.37
C ALA A 30 0.08 27.94 -22.50
N ALA A 31 -0.41 26.91 -23.19
CA ALA A 31 0.26 26.33 -24.35
C ALA A 31 0.36 27.35 -25.49
N THR A 32 -0.71 28.08 -25.80
CA THR A 32 -0.74 29.12 -26.84
C THR A 32 0.24 30.24 -26.51
N PHE A 33 0.29 30.67 -25.25
CA PHE A 33 1.23 31.65 -24.76
C PHE A 33 2.68 31.14 -24.86
N LEU A 34 2.95 29.90 -24.48
CA LEU A 34 4.28 29.30 -24.58
C LEU A 34 4.73 29.12 -26.03
N TRP A 35 3.82 28.71 -26.92
CA TRP A 35 4.09 28.49 -28.34
C TRP A 35 4.21 29.80 -29.15
N ASN A 36 3.44 30.83 -28.79
CA ASN A 36 3.51 32.15 -29.44
C ASN A 36 4.56 33.06 -28.81
N ALA A 37 5.04 32.75 -27.61
CA ALA A 37 6.16 33.46 -27.02
C ALA A 37 7.42 33.14 -27.84
N ASN A 38 7.96 34.16 -28.51
CA ASN A 38 9.22 34.08 -29.25
C ASN A 38 10.46 33.93 -28.33
N LYS A 39 10.26 33.45 -27.10
CA LYS A 39 11.28 33.20 -26.10
C LYS A 39 11.94 31.86 -26.42
N ARG A 40 13.24 31.91 -26.72
CA ARG A 40 14.05 30.70 -26.88
C ARG A 40 14.29 30.08 -25.51
N PHE A 41 13.84 28.84 -25.32
CA PHE A 41 14.15 28.06 -24.12
C PHE A 41 15.38 27.20 -24.39
N ARG A 42 16.35 27.23 -23.47
CA ARG A 42 17.47 26.29 -23.51
C ARG A 42 16.98 24.96 -22.96
N LEU A 43 16.99 23.92 -23.79
CA LEU A 43 16.70 22.56 -23.35
C LEU A 43 17.97 21.95 -22.75
N ASP A 44 17.83 21.32 -21.59
CA ASP A 44 18.93 20.60 -20.96
C ASP A 44 19.28 19.34 -21.76
N ALA A 45 20.55 18.92 -21.68
CA ALA A 45 21.04 17.76 -22.42
C ALA A 45 20.23 16.46 -22.20
N PRO A 46 19.72 16.15 -20.99
CA PRO A 46 18.84 14.99 -20.79
C PRO A 46 17.52 15.12 -21.56
N VAL A 47 16.88 16.28 -21.54
CA VAL A 47 15.62 16.52 -22.25
C VAL A 47 15.82 16.41 -23.76
N LEU A 48 16.93 16.93 -24.28
CA LEU A 48 17.29 16.78 -25.70
C LEU A 48 17.52 15.32 -26.09
N ARG A 49 18.06 14.49 -25.19
CA ARG A 49 18.26 13.05 -25.44
C ARG A 49 16.92 12.34 -25.57
N GLU A 50 16.00 12.57 -24.64
CA GLU A 50 14.65 11.99 -24.67
C GLU A 50 13.87 12.43 -25.91
N LEU A 51 13.91 13.73 -26.24
CA LEU A 51 13.24 14.25 -27.44
C LEU A 51 13.80 13.65 -28.73
N ARG A 52 15.12 13.39 -28.79
CA ARG A 52 15.72 12.68 -29.93
C ARG A 52 15.28 11.22 -29.99
N ALA A 53 15.18 10.54 -28.85
CA ALA A 53 14.69 9.16 -28.79
C ALA A 53 13.22 9.08 -29.24
N ILE A 54 12.37 9.99 -28.77
CA ILE A 54 10.96 10.09 -29.19
C ILE A 54 10.86 10.39 -30.68
N LYS A 55 11.62 11.38 -31.17
CA LYS A 55 11.65 11.74 -32.60
C LYS A 55 12.08 10.54 -33.44
N TYR A 56 13.16 9.87 -33.05
CA TYR A 56 13.67 8.69 -33.75
C TYR A 56 12.62 7.57 -33.79
N SER A 57 11.97 7.28 -32.65
CA SER A 57 10.87 6.31 -32.58
C SER A 57 9.70 6.71 -33.48
N LEU A 58 9.30 7.99 -33.52
CA LEU A 58 8.25 8.49 -34.43
C LEU A 58 8.61 8.35 -35.91
N GLU A 59 9.89 8.43 -36.25
CA GLU A 59 10.37 8.36 -37.64
C GLU A 59 10.66 6.94 -38.11
N THR A 60 10.97 6.01 -37.20
CA THR A 60 11.51 4.68 -37.55
C THR A 60 10.64 3.51 -37.11
N GLU A 61 9.80 3.67 -36.09
CA GLU A 61 8.96 2.61 -35.57
C GLU A 61 7.53 2.77 -36.09
N THR A 62 6.84 1.67 -36.35
CA THR A 62 5.40 1.68 -36.61
C THR A 62 4.68 1.92 -35.29
N TRP A 63 3.97 3.04 -35.16
CA TRP A 63 3.15 3.37 -33.99
C TRP A 63 1.83 2.61 -34.05
N GLU A 64 1.93 1.31 -33.89
CA GLU A 64 0.79 0.40 -33.82
C GLU A 64 0.76 -0.32 -32.48
N ILE A 65 -0.45 -0.54 -31.97
CA ILE A 65 -0.71 -1.44 -30.86
C ILE A 65 -1.69 -2.48 -31.36
N TYR A 66 -1.46 -3.73 -31.03
CA TYR A 66 -2.37 -4.79 -31.43
C TYR A 66 -3.69 -4.61 -30.67
N ILE A 67 -4.83 -4.67 -31.37
CA ILE A 67 -6.18 -4.68 -30.75
C ILE A 67 -6.24 -5.66 -29.56
N PRO A 68 -5.68 -6.89 -29.67
CA PRO A 68 -5.47 -7.79 -28.54
C PRO A 68 -4.88 -7.22 -27.25
N GLN A 69 -3.98 -6.24 -27.35
CA GLN A 69 -3.30 -5.61 -26.22
C GLN A 69 -4.07 -4.39 -25.68
N MET A 70 -4.98 -3.80 -26.46
CA MET A 70 -5.84 -2.70 -26.02
C MET A 70 -7.05 -3.17 -25.20
N ILE A 71 -7.56 -4.37 -25.51
CA ILE A 71 -8.74 -4.92 -24.85
C ILE A 71 -8.29 -5.70 -23.61
N PRO A 72 -8.83 -5.41 -22.41
CA PRO A 72 -8.57 -6.21 -21.22
C PRO A 72 -8.88 -7.69 -21.47
N ARG A 73 -7.95 -8.56 -21.13
CA ARG A 73 -8.04 -10.01 -21.34
C ARG A 73 -7.66 -10.77 -20.09
N ASP A 74 -8.22 -11.97 -19.98
CA ASP A 74 -7.81 -12.90 -18.93
C ASP A 74 -6.33 -13.24 -19.08
N PRO A 75 -5.57 -13.26 -17.98
CA PRO A 75 -4.18 -13.67 -18.01
C PRO A 75 -4.02 -15.10 -18.51
N HIS A 76 -3.04 -15.31 -19.40
CA HIS A 76 -2.62 -16.65 -19.81
C HIS A 76 -1.66 -17.25 -18.79
N PHE A 77 -0.88 -16.40 -18.12
CA PHE A 77 0.10 -16.81 -17.13
C PHE A 77 -0.05 -16.01 -15.86
N THR A 78 0.04 -16.66 -14.70
CA THR A 78 0.10 -16.02 -13.39
C THR A 78 1.39 -16.41 -12.68
N LEU A 79 2.12 -15.39 -12.24
CA LEU A 79 3.40 -15.53 -11.55
C LEU A 79 3.34 -14.90 -10.17
N TYR A 80 4.11 -15.47 -9.26
CA TYR A 80 4.23 -15.01 -7.89
C TYR A 80 5.71 -14.75 -7.59
N GLY A 81 6.00 -13.52 -7.19
CA GLY A 81 7.35 -13.08 -6.90
C GLY A 81 7.39 -12.20 -5.68
N ASP A 82 8.51 -12.29 -4.95
CA ASP A 82 8.75 -11.53 -3.74
C ASP A 82 10.23 -11.16 -3.61
N ALA A 83 10.51 -10.06 -2.92
CA ALA A 83 11.85 -9.58 -2.62
C ALA A 83 12.02 -9.30 -1.12
N SER A 84 13.21 -9.62 -0.63
CA SER A 84 13.67 -9.31 0.71
C SER A 84 14.93 -8.46 0.65
N PHE A 85 15.47 -8.08 1.80
CA PHE A 85 16.76 -7.38 1.89
C PHE A 85 17.97 -8.25 1.51
N LEU A 86 17.81 -9.57 1.39
CA LEU A 86 18.92 -10.51 1.11
C LEU A 86 18.86 -11.09 -0.31
N GLY A 87 17.69 -11.10 -0.92
CA GLY A 87 17.45 -11.72 -2.21
C GLY A 87 16.00 -11.61 -2.61
N GLY A 88 15.70 -12.10 -3.79
CA GLY A 88 14.34 -12.18 -4.30
C GLY A 88 14.17 -13.42 -5.16
N GLY A 89 12.95 -13.70 -5.54
CA GLY A 89 12.65 -14.86 -6.35
C GLY A 89 11.21 -14.86 -6.81
N ALA A 90 10.97 -15.71 -7.79
CA ALA A 90 9.64 -15.93 -8.31
C ALA A 90 9.49 -17.34 -8.83
N TYR A 91 8.24 -17.76 -8.99
CA TYR A 91 7.92 -19.03 -9.61
C TYR A 91 6.69 -18.95 -10.51
N SER A 92 6.64 -19.83 -11.49
CA SER A 92 5.50 -20.11 -12.36
C SER A 92 5.34 -21.61 -12.52
N ASP A 93 4.20 -22.16 -12.09
CA ASP A 93 3.84 -23.55 -12.42
C ASP A 93 3.44 -23.68 -13.90
N GLU A 94 2.79 -22.65 -14.46
CA GLU A 94 2.30 -22.68 -15.83
C GLU A 94 3.44 -22.65 -16.84
N LEU A 95 4.48 -21.86 -16.59
CA LEU A 95 5.66 -21.75 -17.45
C LEU A 95 6.82 -22.67 -17.02
N LEU A 96 6.62 -23.44 -15.94
CA LEU A 96 7.57 -24.42 -15.40
C LEU A 96 8.96 -23.82 -15.17
N PHE A 97 9.01 -22.68 -14.48
CA PHE A 97 10.27 -22.12 -14.02
C PHE A 97 10.14 -21.54 -12.62
N TRP A 98 11.26 -21.46 -11.94
CA TRP A 98 11.44 -20.66 -10.76
C TRP A 98 12.84 -20.07 -10.80
N PHE A 99 13.03 -18.94 -10.15
CA PHE A 99 14.37 -18.39 -9.94
C PHE A 99 14.49 -17.85 -8.53
N ARG A 100 15.73 -17.86 -8.04
CA ARG A 100 16.14 -17.21 -6.82
C ARG A 100 17.40 -16.44 -7.12
N ILE A 101 17.43 -15.19 -6.71
CA ILE A 101 18.58 -14.30 -6.85
C ILE A 101 18.97 -13.84 -5.46
N VAL A 102 20.26 -13.94 -5.18
CA VAL A 102 20.86 -13.39 -3.97
C VAL A 102 21.47 -12.05 -4.34
N TRP A 103 21.16 -11.02 -3.56
CA TRP A 103 21.69 -9.68 -3.82
C TRP A 103 23.19 -9.63 -3.57
N SER A 104 23.90 -8.84 -4.38
CA SER A 104 25.33 -8.61 -4.18
C SER A 104 25.57 -7.95 -2.81
N PRO A 105 26.77 -8.09 -2.22
CA PRO A 105 27.11 -7.43 -0.97
C PRO A 105 26.85 -5.92 -0.98
N ASP A 106 27.05 -5.26 -2.12
CA ASP A 106 26.81 -3.82 -2.28
C ASP A 106 25.32 -3.46 -2.19
N ILE A 107 24.45 -4.24 -2.83
CA ILE A 107 22.99 -4.05 -2.73
C ILE A 107 22.53 -4.29 -1.28
N VAL A 108 23.00 -5.38 -0.66
CA VAL A 108 22.68 -5.70 0.74
C VAL A 108 23.17 -4.60 1.68
N ALA A 109 24.35 -4.04 1.45
CA ALA A 109 24.86 -2.90 2.21
C ALA A 109 23.98 -1.66 2.01
N GLY A 110 23.58 -1.38 0.77
CA GLY A 110 22.70 -0.26 0.40
C GLY A 110 21.34 -0.29 1.12
N THR A 111 20.76 -1.48 1.34
CA THR A 111 19.48 -1.61 2.08
C THR A 111 19.58 -1.26 3.56
N LYS A 112 20.78 -1.30 4.15
CA LYS A 112 21.04 -0.96 5.56
C LYS A 112 21.32 0.53 5.76
N LEU A 113 21.50 1.29 4.67
CA LEU A 113 21.76 2.72 4.74
C LEU A 113 20.49 3.51 5.11
N LYS A 114 20.66 4.76 5.54
CA LYS A 114 19.54 5.69 5.73
C LYS A 114 19.07 6.20 4.38
N ALA A 115 17.77 6.47 4.24
CA ALA A 115 17.16 6.95 2.99
C ALA A 115 17.75 8.25 2.43
N SER A 116 18.45 9.04 3.25
CA SER A 116 19.15 10.25 2.81
C SER A 116 20.50 9.96 2.13
N ASN A 117 21.01 8.74 2.21
CA ASN A 117 22.27 8.35 1.59
C ASN A 117 22.04 8.10 0.08
N PRO A 118 22.89 8.62 -0.82
CA PRO A 118 22.74 8.41 -2.26
C PRO A 118 22.81 6.94 -2.69
N ASN A 119 23.47 6.07 -1.92
CA ASN A 119 23.59 4.64 -2.19
C ASN A 119 22.51 3.81 -1.49
N TYR A 120 21.51 4.45 -0.88
CA TYR A 120 20.41 3.74 -0.24
C TYR A 120 19.57 2.98 -1.28
N VAL A 121 19.31 1.71 -0.99
CA VAL A 121 18.47 0.85 -1.83
C VAL A 121 17.14 0.64 -1.12
N HIS A 122 16.06 1.15 -1.74
CA HIS A 122 14.72 1.01 -1.21
C HIS A 122 14.13 -0.37 -1.55
N ILE A 123 13.43 -1.01 -0.61
CA ILE A 123 12.81 -2.33 -0.81
C ILE A 123 11.86 -2.37 -2.01
N ASN A 124 11.01 -1.34 -2.18
CA ASN A 124 10.16 -1.18 -3.36
C ASN A 124 10.88 -1.34 -4.71
N SER A 125 12.14 -0.92 -4.80
CA SER A 125 12.91 -1.07 -6.04
C SER A 125 13.41 -2.49 -6.25
N LEU A 126 13.67 -3.24 -5.18
CA LEU A 126 14.01 -4.66 -5.24
C LEU A 126 12.79 -5.52 -5.57
N GLU A 127 11.64 -5.21 -4.98
CA GLU A 127 10.34 -5.84 -5.30
C GLU A 127 9.98 -5.61 -6.77
N PHE A 128 10.13 -4.38 -7.27
CA PHE A 128 9.92 -4.09 -8.69
C PHE A 128 10.95 -4.78 -9.59
N LEU A 129 12.22 -4.87 -9.17
CA LEU A 129 13.24 -5.61 -9.91
C LEU A 129 12.87 -7.09 -10.04
N VAL A 130 12.34 -7.73 -8.99
CA VAL A 130 11.83 -9.11 -9.07
C VAL A 130 10.66 -9.19 -10.04
N ALA A 131 9.73 -8.23 -10.00
CA ALA A 131 8.62 -8.18 -10.94
C ALA A 131 9.07 -8.04 -12.40
N PHE A 132 10.01 -7.15 -12.66
CA PHE A 132 10.64 -7.01 -13.98
C PHE A 132 11.34 -8.31 -14.42
N LEU A 133 12.04 -8.99 -13.51
CA LEU A 133 12.70 -10.27 -13.83
C LEU A 133 11.71 -11.41 -14.09
N GLN A 134 10.51 -11.38 -13.52
CA GLN A 134 9.43 -12.30 -13.88
C GLN A 134 9.02 -12.12 -15.34
N GLU A 135 8.92 -10.89 -15.82
CA GLU A 135 8.65 -10.61 -17.24
C GLU A 135 9.80 -11.08 -18.12
N VAL A 136 11.05 -10.74 -17.77
CA VAL A 136 12.23 -11.18 -18.52
C VAL A 136 12.26 -12.70 -18.63
N ALA A 137 12.07 -13.42 -17.51
CA ALA A 137 12.03 -14.87 -17.49
C ALA A 137 10.88 -15.42 -18.35
N THR A 138 9.71 -14.77 -18.32
CA THR A 138 8.56 -15.13 -19.17
C THR A 138 8.90 -14.94 -20.64
N VAL A 139 9.45 -13.80 -21.04
CA VAL A 139 9.84 -13.53 -22.42
C VAL A 139 10.90 -14.53 -22.91
N VAL A 140 11.94 -14.79 -22.10
CA VAL A 140 12.95 -15.83 -22.40
C VAL A 140 12.29 -17.19 -22.57
N ARG A 141 11.29 -17.52 -21.75
CA ARG A 141 10.56 -18.78 -21.83
C ARG A 141 9.71 -18.89 -23.09
N LEU A 142 9.04 -17.81 -23.49
CA LEU A 142 8.20 -17.76 -24.70
C LEU A 142 9.02 -17.74 -25.99
N GLU A 143 10.19 -17.10 -25.99
CA GLU A 143 11.08 -17.03 -27.15
C GLU A 143 11.96 -18.27 -27.30
N GLY A 144 12.38 -18.86 -26.18
CA GLY A 144 13.25 -20.05 -26.16
C GLY A 144 12.57 -21.35 -26.60
N THR A 145 11.26 -21.36 -26.86
CA THR A 145 10.47 -22.58 -27.16
C THR A 145 10.53 -23.08 -28.60
N SER A 146 11.59 -22.80 -29.37
CA SER A 146 11.87 -23.59 -30.58
C SER A 146 11.99 -25.09 -30.28
N HIS A 147 12.25 -25.46 -29.01
CA HIS A 147 12.14 -26.81 -28.47
C HIS A 147 11.28 -26.75 -27.21
N ALA A 148 9.95 -26.86 -27.36
CA ALA A 148 9.05 -26.87 -26.21
C ALA A 148 9.52 -27.90 -25.18
N HIS A 149 9.80 -27.44 -23.95
CA HIS A 149 10.01 -28.34 -22.83
C HIS A 149 8.86 -29.37 -22.82
N PRO A 150 9.11 -30.69 -22.75
CA PRO A 150 8.05 -31.69 -22.92
C PRO A 150 6.83 -31.46 -22.01
N GLY A 151 7.08 -30.96 -20.79
CA GLY A 151 6.03 -30.59 -19.84
C GLY A 151 5.17 -29.38 -20.24
N LEU A 152 5.67 -28.50 -21.12
CA LEU A 152 4.91 -27.37 -21.68
C LEU A 152 4.17 -27.74 -22.96
N ALA A 153 4.73 -28.63 -23.79
CA ALA A 153 4.07 -29.10 -25.01
C ALA A 153 2.70 -29.74 -24.69
N HIS A 154 2.60 -30.47 -23.57
CA HIS A 154 1.33 -31.01 -23.09
C HIS A 154 0.36 -29.92 -22.58
N LYS A 155 0.87 -28.88 -21.89
CA LYS A 155 0.03 -27.77 -21.40
C LYS A 155 -0.44 -26.86 -22.52
N PHE A 156 0.34 -26.71 -23.59
CA PHE A 156 0.09 -25.82 -24.73
C PHE A 156 0.29 -26.58 -26.06
N PRO A 157 -0.60 -27.51 -26.41
CA PRO A 157 -0.46 -28.38 -27.59
C PRO A 157 -0.45 -27.61 -28.92
N ASN A 158 -1.04 -26.41 -28.92
CA ASN A 158 -1.11 -25.53 -30.10
C ASN A 158 -0.07 -24.39 -30.04
N GLY A 159 0.91 -24.48 -29.15
CA GLY A 159 1.86 -23.41 -28.88
C GLY A 159 1.27 -22.29 -28.01
N PHE A 160 2.08 -21.26 -27.77
CA PHE A 160 1.66 -20.09 -26.99
C PHE A 160 0.81 -19.12 -27.81
N SER A 161 -0.03 -18.35 -27.11
CA SER A 161 -0.73 -17.21 -27.72
C SER A 161 0.27 -16.24 -28.34
N GLN A 162 -0.05 -15.73 -29.53
CA GLN A 162 0.72 -14.67 -30.21
C GLN A 162 0.77 -13.37 -29.39
N PHE A 163 -0.26 -13.13 -28.56
CA PHE A 163 -0.37 -11.98 -27.65
C PHE A 163 -0.58 -12.51 -26.23
N PRO A 164 0.48 -13.01 -25.59
CA PRO A 164 0.39 -13.57 -24.26
C PRO A 164 0.14 -12.47 -23.24
N VAL A 165 -0.63 -12.80 -22.21
CA VAL A 165 -0.94 -11.90 -21.09
C VAL A 165 -0.39 -12.52 -19.82
N LEU A 166 0.55 -11.83 -19.18
CA LEU A 166 1.15 -12.21 -17.91
C LEU A 166 0.53 -11.38 -16.78
N LEU A 167 0.16 -12.05 -15.70
CA LEU A 167 -0.23 -11.42 -14.44
C LEU A 167 0.84 -11.67 -13.37
N ASN A 168 1.55 -10.60 -13.02
CA ASN A 168 2.50 -10.58 -11.91
C ASN A 168 1.79 -10.25 -10.60
N ARG A 169 1.66 -11.24 -9.72
CA ARG A 169 1.12 -11.07 -8.37
C ARG A 169 2.21 -10.52 -7.46
N THR A 170 1.95 -9.37 -6.84
CA THR A 170 2.85 -8.72 -5.88
C THR A 170 2.06 -8.17 -4.70
N ASP A 171 2.63 -8.18 -3.50
CA ASP A 171 2.05 -7.48 -2.35
C ASP A 171 2.46 -5.99 -2.30
N ASN A 172 3.39 -5.57 -3.17
CA ASN A 172 3.93 -4.23 -3.20
C ASN A 172 3.13 -3.27 -4.11
N THR A 173 2.32 -2.40 -3.51
CA THR A 173 1.50 -1.41 -4.22
C THR A 173 2.30 -0.50 -5.20
N PRO A 174 3.49 0.03 -4.86
CA PRO A 174 4.36 0.68 -5.82
C PRO A 174 4.68 -0.16 -7.05
N THR A 175 5.00 -1.45 -6.89
CA THR A 175 5.30 -2.34 -8.00
C THR A 175 4.10 -2.52 -8.89
N GLU A 176 2.93 -2.80 -8.32
CA GLU A 176 1.67 -2.90 -9.05
C GLU A 176 1.45 -1.67 -9.96
N LYS A 177 1.60 -0.46 -9.39
CA LYS A 177 1.43 0.79 -10.13
C LYS A 177 2.51 1.00 -11.20
N TRP A 178 3.78 0.73 -10.89
CA TRP A 178 4.87 0.96 -11.83
C TRP A 178 4.82 0.00 -13.01
N MET A 179 4.37 -1.24 -12.80
CA MET A 179 4.19 -2.25 -13.84
C MET A 179 3.04 -1.88 -14.77
N ASN A 180 1.89 -1.51 -14.20
CA ASN A 180 0.68 -1.19 -14.96
C ASN A 180 0.77 0.17 -15.69
N ASP A 181 1.34 1.19 -15.05
CA ASP A 181 1.38 2.54 -15.62
C ASP A 181 2.69 2.87 -16.37
N ALA A 182 3.72 2.02 -16.24
CA ALA A 182 5.08 2.27 -16.76
C ALA A 182 5.62 3.68 -16.44
N ARG A 183 5.31 4.21 -15.26
CA ARG A 183 5.73 5.56 -14.84
C ARG A 183 6.01 5.65 -13.34
N THR A 184 6.93 6.52 -12.96
CA THR A 184 7.24 6.78 -11.56
C THR A 184 7.78 8.20 -11.32
N ASN A 185 7.40 8.78 -10.18
CA ASN A 185 7.98 10.04 -9.71
C ASN A 185 9.31 9.82 -8.96
N SER A 186 9.61 8.59 -8.54
CA SER A 186 10.83 8.24 -7.79
C SER A 186 12.06 8.34 -8.70
N PRO A 187 13.02 9.24 -8.42
CA PRO A 187 14.23 9.36 -9.22
C PRO A 187 15.02 8.06 -9.34
N PHE A 188 15.01 7.25 -8.26
CA PHE A 188 15.72 5.97 -8.22
C PHE A 188 15.03 4.89 -9.08
N ALA A 189 13.69 4.84 -9.08
CA ALA A 189 12.95 3.82 -9.83
C ALA A 189 12.81 4.14 -11.33
N ARG A 190 13.11 5.38 -11.77
CA ARG A 190 12.96 5.79 -13.19
C ARG A 190 13.76 4.90 -14.14
N LEU A 191 14.98 4.53 -13.78
CA LEU A 191 15.82 3.67 -14.63
C LEU A 191 15.23 2.27 -14.77
N LEU A 192 14.68 1.70 -13.70
CA LEU A 192 14.03 0.39 -13.75
C LEU A 192 12.75 0.41 -14.59
N VAL A 193 11.96 1.48 -14.44
CA VAL A 193 10.74 1.68 -15.25
C VAL A 193 11.07 1.94 -16.72
N ASP A 194 12.19 2.61 -17.02
CA ASP A 194 12.68 2.78 -18.39
C ASP A 194 13.06 1.43 -19.01
N LEU A 195 13.82 0.58 -18.30
CA LEU A 195 14.13 -0.78 -18.75
C LEU A 195 12.87 -1.62 -18.97
N HIS A 196 11.89 -1.50 -18.09
CA HIS A 196 10.56 -2.11 -18.25
C HIS A 196 9.88 -1.67 -19.55
N GLY A 197 9.81 -0.36 -19.80
CA GLY A 197 9.24 0.17 -21.04
C GLY A 197 9.99 -0.31 -22.29
N GLN A 198 11.32 -0.42 -22.24
CA GLN A 198 12.12 -0.95 -23.34
C GLN A 198 11.84 -2.45 -23.59
N LEU A 199 11.63 -3.24 -22.54
CA LEU A 199 11.26 -4.65 -22.67
C LEU A 199 9.88 -4.83 -23.32
N LEU A 200 8.90 -4.03 -22.89
CA LEU A 200 7.54 -4.04 -23.47
C LEU A 200 7.52 -3.66 -24.95
N LYS A 201 8.41 -2.75 -25.38
CA LYS A 201 8.57 -2.44 -26.82
C LYS A 201 9.11 -3.61 -27.64
N ARG A 202 9.92 -4.47 -27.03
CA ARG A 202 10.58 -5.60 -27.73
C ARG A 202 9.66 -6.82 -27.87
N SER A 203 8.76 -7.04 -26.92
CA SER A 203 8.00 -8.29 -26.79
C SER A 203 6.50 -8.06 -26.99
N PRO A 204 5.76 -8.99 -27.64
CA PRO A 204 4.30 -8.92 -27.72
C PRO A 204 3.60 -9.24 -26.39
N LEU A 205 4.34 -9.49 -25.31
CA LEU A 205 3.83 -9.78 -23.98
C LEU A 205 3.11 -8.56 -23.38
N THR A 206 1.83 -8.73 -23.05
CA THR A 206 1.14 -7.81 -22.15
C THR A 206 1.43 -8.21 -20.72
N ALA A 207 2.12 -7.35 -19.97
CA ALA A 207 2.35 -7.57 -18.56
C ALA A 207 1.40 -6.72 -17.71
N LEU A 208 0.68 -7.39 -16.83
CA LEU A 208 -0.22 -6.81 -15.84
C LEU A 208 0.34 -7.12 -14.46
N SER A 209 0.05 -6.26 -13.51
CA SER A 209 0.30 -6.54 -12.11
C SER A 209 -0.94 -6.31 -11.28
N ASP A 210 -1.16 -7.19 -10.33
CA ASP A 210 -2.26 -7.11 -9.39
C ASP A 210 -1.78 -7.56 -8.02
N HIS A 211 -2.49 -7.14 -6.99
CA HIS A 211 -2.18 -7.55 -5.64
C HIS A 211 -2.21 -9.08 -5.53
N ILE A 212 -1.34 -9.67 -4.72
CA ILE A 212 -1.52 -11.06 -4.32
C ILE A 212 -2.89 -11.12 -3.63
N PRO A 213 -3.88 -11.85 -4.19
CA PRO A 213 -5.19 -11.89 -3.58
C PRO A 213 -5.03 -12.46 -2.18
N ASP A 214 -5.53 -11.72 -1.19
CA ASP A 214 -5.60 -12.18 0.19
C ASP A 214 -6.26 -13.57 0.16
N ILE A 215 -5.65 -14.57 0.80
CA ILE A 215 -6.22 -15.92 0.85
C ILE A 215 -7.39 -15.90 1.84
N SER A 216 -8.42 -15.10 1.55
CA SER A 216 -9.58 -14.87 2.40
C SER A 216 -10.87 -15.25 1.68
N HIS A 217 -10.95 -16.48 1.15
CA HIS A 217 -12.23 -17.06 0.73
C HIS A 217 -12.42 -18.50 1.22
N PHE A 218 -11.93 -18.80 2.43
CA PHE A 218 -12.49 -19.92 3.19
C PHE A 218 -12.73 -19.45 4.61
N THR A 219 -14.00 -19.30 4.97
CA THR A 219 -14.39 -19.16 6.36
C THR A 219 -13.99 -20.43 7.12
N LEU A 220 -13.69 -20.28 8.42
CA LEU A 220 -13.39 -21.41 9.30
C LEU A 220 -14.47 -22.50 9.20
N ASP A 221 -15.73 -22.10 9.06
CA ASP A 221 -16.86 -23.00 8.98
C ASP A 221 -16.92 -23.79 7.66
N GLU A 222 -16.51 -23.20 6.53
CA GLU A 222 -16.38 -23.92 5.26
C GLU A 222 -15.28 -24.97 5.30
N LYS A 223 -14.13 -24.68 5.93
CA LYS A 223 -13.06 -25.67 6.10
C LYS A 223 -13.43 -26.77 7.08
N LEU A 224 -14.18 -26.45 8.13
CA LEU A 224 -14.66 -27.44 9.09
C LEU A 224 -15.67 -28.40 8.46
N ARG A 225 -16.46 -27.96 7.46
CA ARG A 225 -17.39 -28.83 6.73
C ARG A 225 -16.69 -29.95 5.95
N LEU A 226 -15.40 -29.82 5.66
CA LEU A 226 -14.58 -30.88 5.03
C LEU A 226 -14.29 -32.06 5.97
N PHE A 227 -14.54 -31.91 7.28
CA PHE A 227 -14.29 -32.95 8.29
C PHE A 227 -15.61 -33.48 8.91
N PRO A 228 -15.64 -34.71 9.45
CA PRO A 228 -16.80 -35.28 10.15
C PRO A 228 -17.25 -34.40 11.33
N ALA A 229 -18.57 -34.35 11.59
CA ALA A 229 -19.17 -33.42 12.53
C ALA A 229 -18.60 -33.54 13.96
N GLU A 230 -18.32 -34.77 14.38
CA GLU A 230 -17.79 -35.16 15.68
C GLU A 230 -16.36 -34.64 15.90
N SER A 231 -15.61 -34.45 14.81
CA SER A 231 -14.21 -33.99 14.83
C SER A 231 -14.07 -32.46 14.74
N ARG A 232 -15.12 -31.75 14.31
CA ARG A 232 -15.05 -30.30 14.03
C ARG A 232 -14.73 -29.47 15.26
N THR A 233 -15.34 -29.78 16.41
CA THR A 233 -15.10 -29.05 17.66
C THR A 233 -13.65 -29.16 18.10
N LEU A 234 -13.07 -30.35 17.96
CA LEU A 234 -11.70 -30.64 18.38
C LEU A 234 -10.66 -30.04 17.41
N LEU A 235 -10.97 -30.00 16.11
CA LEU A 235 -10.08 -29.47 15.07
C LEU A 235 -10.20 -27.96 14.86
N ARG A 236 -11.28 -27.33 15.33
CA ARG A 236 -11.55 -25.88 15.18
C ARG A 236 -10.39 -24.98 15.64
N PRO A 237 -9.76 -25.19 16.80
CA PRO A 237 -8.63 -24.36 17.23
C PRO A 237 -7.42 -24.49 16.31
N ALA A 238 -7.08 -25.73 15.91
CA ALA A 238 -5.94 -25.99 15.03
C ALA A 238 -6.17 -25.41 13.62
N LEU A 239 -7.36 -25.58 13.06
CA LEU A 239 -7.74 -24.99 11.77
C LEU A 239 -7.78 -23.47 11.80
N LEU A 240 -8.27 -22.87 12.89
CA LEU A 240 -8.24 -21.42 13.08
C LEU A 240 -6.80 -20.91 13.16
N SER A 241 -5.93 -21.57 13.92
CA SER A 241 -4.51 -21.22 14.00
C SER A 241 -3.81 -21.36 12.64
N ILE A 242 -4.13 -22.39 11.85
CA ILE A 242 -3.61 -22.56 10.49
C ILE A 242 -4.11 -21.45 9.56
N LEU A 243 -5.38 -21.06 9.65
CA LEU A 243 -5.95 -19.98 8.85
C LEU A 243 -5.35 -18.61 9.23
N GLN A 244 -5.20 -18.34 10.52
CA GLN A 244 -4.54 -17.13 11.04
C GLN A 244 -3.05 -17.08 10.68
N SER A 245 -2.40 -18.24 10.56
CA SER A 245 -0.99 -18.34 10.11
C SER A 245 -0.85 -18.18 8.59
N LYS A 246 -1.93 -18.40 7.82
CA LYS A 246 -1.97 -18.26 6.35
C LYS A 246 -2.39 -16.87 5.87
N ALA A 247 -3.04 -16.07 6.72
CA ALA A 247 -3.39 -14.68 6.45
C ALA A 247 -2.13 -13.78 6.55
N GLY A 248 -1.18 -13.93 5.62
CA GLY A 248 0.07 -13.17 5.57
C GLY A 248 -0.09 -11.64 5.75
N ALA A 249 1.05 -11.00 6.04
CA ALA A 249 1.28 -9.60 6.40
C ALA A 249 0.05 -8.66 6.50
N THR A 250 -0.28 -8.34 7.75
CA THR A 250 -1.01 -7.13 8.13
C THR A 250 -0.24 -5.88 7.66
N ASP A 251 -0.97 -4.85 7.19
CA ASP A 251 -0.58 -3.44 7.03
C ASP A 251 0.85 -3.13 7.52
N ASP A 252 1.74 -2.56 6.68
CA ASP A 252 3.11 -2.07 6.98
C ASP A 252 3.63 -2.54 8.36
N PRO A 253 4.65 -3.40 8.47
CA PRO A 253 5.15 -3.91 9.75
C PRO A 253 5.33 -2.85 10.85
N ARG A 254 5.60 -1.60 10.47
CA ARG A 254 5.60 -0.43 11.39
C ARG A 254 4.21 -0.05 11.87
N LYS A 255 3.19 0.02 11.00
CA LYS A 255 1.78 0.21 11.36
C LYS A 255 1.27 -0.95 12.21
N SER A 256 1.56 -2.20 11.86
CA SER A 256 1.16 -3.38 12.65
C SER A 256 1.84 -3.43 14.02
N GLY A 257 3.15 -3.13 14.07
CA GLY A 257 3.87 -2.97 15.33
C GLY A 257 3.34 -1.82 16.18
N THR A 258 2.97 -0.70 15.56
CA THR A 258 2.36 0.45 16.23
C THR A 258 0.96 0.12 16.76
N LEU A 259 0.14 -0.57 15.96
CA LEU A 259 -1.19 -1.03 16.34
C LEU A 259 -1.12 -1.99 17.53
N ARG A 260 -0.24 -3.00 17.45
CA ARG A 260 0.01 -3.95 18.56
C ARG A 260 0.48 -3.21 19.82
N SER A 261 1.45 -2.31 19.69
CA SER A 261 1.98 -1.58 20.85
C SER A 261 0.94 -0.69 21.51
N ARG A 262 0.07 -0.04 20.73
CA ARG A 262 -1.05 0.77 21.25
C ARG A 262 -2.12 -0.07 21.94
N ARG A 263 -2.41 -1.27 21.44
CA ARG A 263 -3.32 -2.24 22.09
C ARG A 263 -2.73 -2.74 23.42
N LEU A 264 -1.45 -3.13 23.42
CA LEU A 264 -0.77 -3.54 24.65
C LEU A 264 -0.68 -2.40 25.67
N HIS A 265 -0.45 -1.17 25.21
CA HIS A 265 -0.45 0.01 26.08
C HIS A 265 -1.80 0.25 26.76
N PHE A 266 -2.91 0.04 26.04
CA PHE A 266 -4.24 0.10 26.64
C PHE A 266 -4.44 -0.97 27.72
N LEU A 267 -4.05 -2.22 27.45
CA LEU A 267 -4.12 -3.29 28.45
C LEU A 267 -3.24 -2.99 29.68
N LYS A 268 -2.05 -2.43 29.46
CA LYS A 268 -1.18 -1.97 30.54
C LYS A 268 -1.84 -0.84 31.34
N PHE A 269 -2.49 0.12 30.69
CA PHE A 269 -3.26 1.15 31.37
C PHE A 269 -4.36 0.55 32.25
N CYS A 270 -5.14 -0.41 31.75
CA CYS A 270 -6.14 -1.11 32.57
C CYS A 270 -5.51 -1.81 33.77
N TYR A 271 -4.37 -2.48 33.59
CA TYR A 271 -3.62 -3.11 34.68
C TYR A 271 -3.14 -2.11 35.73
N ASP A 272 -2.59 -0.98 35.29
CA ASP A 272 -2.03 0.08 36.13
C ASP A 272 -3.12 0.86 36.88
N MET A 273 -4.33 0.98 36.29
CA MET A 273 -5.51 1.58 36.92
C MET A 273 -6.32 0.60 37.78
N ASN A 274 -5.84 -0.63 37.97
CA ASN A 274 -6.53 -1.70 38.67
C ASN A 274 -7.91 -2.09 38.09
N LEU A 275 -8.10 -1.91 36.79
CA LEU A 275 -9.28 -2.33 36.02
C LEU A 275 -9.08 -3.78 35.52
N ARG A 276 -9.01 -4.73 36.47
CA ARG A 276 -8.60 -6.12 36.21
C ARG A 276 -9.74 -7.14 36.19
N ASP A 277 -10.95 -6.68 36.48
CA ASP A 277 -12.14 -7.52 36.56
C ASP A 277 -12.55 -8.06 35.18
N ASP A 278 -12.34 -7.28 34.12
CA ASP A 278 -12.46 -7.76 32.73
C ASP A 278 -11.66 -6.92 31.73
N TYR A 279 -10.53 -7.46 31.28
CA TYR A 279 -9.67 -6.81 30.28
C TYR A 279 -10.29 -6.77 28.87
N LEU A 280 -11.22 -7.67 28.57
CA LEU A 280 -11.88 -7.77 27.26
C LEU A 280 -13.20 -6.99 27.22
N MET A 281 -13.67 -6.53 28.39
CA MET A 281 -14.87 -5.70 28.57
C MET A 281 -16.15 -6.34 28.01
N ASN A 282 -16.22 -7.68 28.05
CA ASN A 282 -17.28 -8.49 27.47
C ASN A 282 -18.17 -9.18 28.51
N GLY A 283 -17.84 -9.07 29.79
CA GLY A 283 -18.59 -9.64 30.89
C GLY A 283 -20.00 -9.03 31.02
N PRO A 284 -20.95 -9.79 31.60
CA PRO A 284 -22.30 -9.30 31.86
C PRO A 284 -22.32 -8.08 32.78
N ASP A 285 -21.31 -7.94 33.64
CA ASP A 285 -21.13 -6.83 34.58
C ASP A 285 -20.36 -5.64 33.96
N PHE A 286 -20.11 -5.65 32.65
CA PHE A 286 -19.36 -4.62 31.93
C PHE A 286 -20.23 -3.90 30.88
N PRO A 287 -21.18 -3.04 31.31
CA PRO A 287 -22.10 -2.34 30.43
C PRO A 287 -21.36 -1.38 29.50
N HIS A 288 -21.98 -1.04 28.37
CA HIS A 288 -21.37 -0.17 27.34
C HIS A 288 -20.92 1.18 27.91
N GLU A 289 -21.70 1.79 28.80
CA GLU A 289 -21.37 3.05 29.49
C GLU A 289 -20.04 2.97 30.24
N ARG A 290 -19.77 1.84 30.90
CA ARG A 290 -18.51 1.60 31.60
C ARG A 290 -17.33 1.50 30.63
N ARG A 291 -17.55 0.96 29.42
CA ARG A 291 -16.53 0.91 28.35
C ARG A 291 -16.19 2.30 27.86
N VAL A 292 -17.22 3.11 27.60
CA VAL A 292 -17.07 4.52 27.20
C VAL A 292 -16.31 5.30 28.28
N ALA A 293 -16.69 5.15 29.55
CA ALA A 293 -16.00 5.78 30.67
C ALA A 293 -14.52 5.35 30.78
N THR A 294 -14.23 4.07 30.56
CA THR A 294 -12.84 3.57 30.55
C THR A 294 -12.03 4.18 29.40
N PHE A 295 -12.63 4.34 28.22
CA PHE A 295 -11.99 5.02 27.09
C PHE A 295 -11.81 6.53 27.32
N ALA A 296 -12.73 7.19 28.03
CA ALA A 296 -12.57 8.58 28.45
C ALA A 296 -11.37 8.73 29.41
N LEU A 297 -11.27 7.88 30.44
CA LEU A 297 -10.12 7.86 31.36
C LEU A 297 -8.80 7.59 30.63
N TYR A 298 -8.81 6.66 29.66
CA TYR A 298 -7.64 6.39 28.85
C TYR A 298 -7.25 7.59 27.97
N THR A 299 -8.23 8.34 27.46
CA THR A 299 -8.01 9.58 26.70
C THR A 299 -7.29 10.62 27.56
N VAL A 300 -7.71 10.80 28.82
CA VAL A 300 -7.06 11.71 29.78
C VAL A 300 -5.63 11.26 30.10
N ALA A 301 -5.41 9.95 30.28
CA ALA A 301 -4.07 9.40 30.52
C ALA A 301 -3.13 9.72 29.33
N LEU A 302 -3.60 9.54 28.10
CA LEU A 302 -2.83 9.87 26.89
C LEU A 302 -2.55 11.37 26.77
N ALA A 303 -3.55 12.23 27.08
CA ALA A 303 -3.41 13.68 27.05
C ALA A 303 -2.38 14.20 28.08
N THR A 304 -2.24 13.51 29.21
CA THR A 304 -1.28 13.84 30.28
C THR A 304 0.12 13.24 30.06
N GLY A 305 0.38 12.65 28.89
CA GLY A 305 1.69 12.13 28.52
C GLY A 305 1.95 10.67 28.93
N ARG A 306 0.95 9.97 29.48
CA ARG A 306 1.03 8.51 29.71
C ARG A 306 0.84 7.76 28.40
N THR A 307 1.86 7.84 27.56
CA THR A 307 1.95 7.20 26.25
C THR A 307 3.05 6.16 26.25
N ILE A 308 3.16 5.36 25.17
CA ILE A 308 4.25 4.37 25.03
C ILE A 308 5.64 5.00 25.23
N LYS A 309 5.80 6.27 24.84
CA LYS A 309 7.06 7.01 24.96
C LYS A 309 7.13 7.93 26.19
N GLY A 310 6.10 7.93 27.05
CA GLY A 310 6.06 8.78 28.24
C GLY A 310 6.06 10.29 27.95
N GLN A 311 5.61 10.69 26.76
CA GLN A 311 5.65 12.09 26.31
C GLN A 311 4.26 12.58 25.90
N TYR A 312 4.08 13.90 25.89
CA TYR A 312 2.92 14.55 25.31
C TYR A 312 2.80 14.24 23.81
N ILE A 313 1.58 13.99 23.35
CA ILE A 313 1.30 13.65 21.96
C ILE A 313 0.17 14.49 21.41
N LYS A 314 0.16 14.64 20.09
CA LYS A 314 -0.88 15.40 19.40
C LYS A 314 -2.26 14.75 19.51
N SER A 315 -3.32 15.54 19.47
CA SER A 315 -4.73 15.13 19.42
C SER A 315 -4.99 14.06 18.34
N ALA A 316 -4.41 14.24 17.16
CA ALA A 316 -4.47 13.27 16.06
C ALA A 316 -3.85 11.92 16.44
N THR A 317 -2.78 11.92 17.25
CA THR A 317 -2.14 10.69 17.74
C THR A 317 -2.98 10.03 18.82
N ILE A 318 -3.59 10.80 19.73
CA ILE A 318 -4.54 10.29 20.75
C ILE A 318 -5.69 9.53 20.06
N LYS A 319 -6.28 10.11 19.01
CA LYS A 319 -7.34 9.45 18.21
C LYS A 319 -6.90 8.09 17.66
N GLN A 320 -5.64 7.96 17.23
CA GLN A 320 -5.11 6.68 16.74
C GLN A 320 -4.88 5.64 17.85
N TYR A 321 -4.51 6.06 19.05
CA TYR A 321 -4.43 5.17 20.22
C TYR A 321 -5.82 4.64 20.59
N LEU A 322 -6.82 5.52 20.63
CA LEU A 322 -8.21 5.14 20.90
C LEU A 322 -8.76 4.20 19.83
N HIS A 323 -8.50 4.47 18.55
CA HIS A 323 -8.89 3.56 17.47
C HIS A 323 -8.24 2.17 17.62
N ALA A 324 -6.94 2.12 17.94
CA ALA A 324 -6.22 0.87 18.13
C ALA A 324 -6.83 0.02 19.26
N ALA A 325 -7.12 0.64 20.41
CA ALA A 325 -7.77 -0.02 21.55
C ALA A 325 -9.22 -0.43 21.21
N ALA A 326 -10.00 0.46 20.61
CA ALA A 326 -11.39 0.20 20.24
C ALA A 326 -11.50 -0.96 19.26
N SER A 327 -10.68 -0.98 18.20
CA SER A 327 -10.65 -2.09 17.24
C SER A 327 -10.36 -3.45 17.88
N PHE A 328 -9.62 -3.49 18.99
CA PHE A 328 -9.37 -4.72 19.74
C PHE A 328 -10.59 -5.11 20.58
N ILE A 329 -11.18 -4.16 21.31
CA ILE A 329 -12.37 -4.41 22.15
C ILE A 329 -13.61 -4.77 21.32
N CYS A 330 -13.75 -4.20 20.11
CA CYS A 330 -14.83 -4.55 19.17
C CYS A 330 -14.83 -6.03 18.79
N LEU A 331 -13.67 -6.71 18.78
CA LEU A 331 -13.57 -8.14 18.44
C LEU A 331 -14.33 -9.03 19.44
N PHE A 332 -14.47 -8.57 20.68
CA PHE A 332 -15.13 -9.33 21.75
C PHE A 332 -16.55 -8.85 21.99
N THR A 333 -16.76 -7.55 21.86
CA THR A 333 -18.02 -6.91 22.29
C THR A 333 -18.97 -6.56 21.15
N GLY A 334 -18.49 -6.57 19.90
CA GLY A 334 -19.27 -6.16 18.72
C GLY A 334 -19.66 -4.68 18.68
N ARG A 335 -19.17 -3.84 19.62
CA ARG A 335 -19.51 -2.41 19.71
C ARG A 335 -18.27 -1.55 19.94
N ASP A 336 -18.24 -0.38 19.31
CA ASP A 336 -17.14 0.57 19.44
C ASP A 336 -17.29 1.44 20.70
N PRO A 337 -16.40 1.32 21.70
CA PRO A 337 -16.50 2.05 22.97
C PRO A 337 -16.14 3.53 22.85
N ARG A 338 -15.76 4.03 21.67
CA ARG A 338 -15.54 5.47 21.44
C ARG A 338 -16.84 6.25 21.27
N TYR A 339 -17.96 5.56 21.04
CA TYR A 339 -19.25 6.15 20.72
C TYR A 339 -20.31 5.71 21.72
N ASN A 340 -21.27 6.57 22.03
CA ASN A 340 -22.38 6.20 22.93
C ASN A 340 -23.35 5.24 22.20
N ASN A 341 -23.65 5.54 20.94
CA ASN A 341 -24.48 4.71 20.08
C ASN A 341 -23.74 4.32 18.78
N PRO A 342 -24.06 3.16 18.17
CA PRO A 342 -23.45 2.73 16.91
C PRO A 342 -23.69 3.67 15.72
N SER A 343 -24.76 4.46 15.76
CA SER A 343 -25.11 5.43 14.71
C SER A 343 -24.46 6.80 14.89
N ASP A 344 -23.75 7.03 16.00
CA ASP A 344 -23.17 8.34 16.29
C ASP A 344 -22.02 8.64 15.34
N THR A 345 -22.06 9.83 14.73
CA THR A 345 -20.97 10.31 13.86
C THR A 345 -19.82 10.94 14.64
N LYS A 346 -20.03 11.20 15.94
CA LYS A 346 -19.07 11.84 16.85
C LYS A 346 -18.79 10.95 18.05
N MET A 347 -17.53 10.96 18.52
CA MET A 347 -17.15 10.26 19.75
C MET A 347 -17.96 10.76 20.94
N SER A 348 -18.02 9.96 22.01
CA SER A 348 -18.74 10.33 23.23
C SER A 348 -18.31 11.72 23.74
N PRO A 349 -19.22 12.50 24.36
CA PRO A 349 -18.92 13.84 24.85
C PRO A 349 -17.68 13.89 25.75
N ASP A 350 -17.48 12.89 26.61
CA ASP A 350 -16.36 12.83 27.55
C ASP A 350 -15.00 12.64 26.86
N ILE A 351 -14.96 11.76 25.85
CA ILE A 351 -13.77 11.56 25.01
C ILE A 351 -13.52 12.82 24.18
N HIS A 352 -14.57 13.38 23.59
CA HIS A 352 -14.47 14.55 22.73
C HIS A 352 -13.98 15.79 23.48
N ALA A 353 -14.49 16.05 24.70
CA ALA A 353 -14.08 17.18 25.52
C ALA A 353 -12.57 17.17 25.80
N THR A 354 -12.03 16.00 26.15
CA THR A 354 -10.58 15.85 26.41
C THR A 354 -9.76 16.09 25.15
N ILE A 355 -10.19 15.55 24.01
CA ILE A 355 -9.51 15.76 22.72
C ILE A 355 -9.57 17.24 22.30
N ALA A 356 -10.73 17.87 22.44
CA ALA A 356 -10.93 19.28 22.10
C ALA A 356 -10.05 20.19 22.95
N GLU A 357 -9.83 19.86 24.22
CA GLU A 357 -8.92 20.60 25.09
C GLU A 357 -7.46 20.45 24.65
N VAL A 358 -7.03 19.25 24.24
CA VAL A 358 -5.70 19.04 23.65
C VAL A 358 -5.56 19.83 22.34
N GLU A 359 -6.59 19.83 21.47
CA GLU A 359 -6.61 20.60 20.22
C GLU A 359 -6.58 22.12 20.48
N ARG A 360 -7.29 22.60 21.51
CA ARG A 360 -7.24 23.99 21.95
C ARG A 360 -5.83 24.35 22.40
N HIS A 361 -5.24 23.52 23.25
CA HIS A 361 -3.87 23.69 23.70
C HIS A 361 -2.92 23.65 22.50
N GLU A 362 -3.12 22.77 21.51
CA GLU A 362 -2.34 22.67 20.26
C GLU A 362 -2.23 23.97 19.47
N ASN A 363 -3.26 24.81 19.50
CA ASN A 363 -3.36 26.03 18.71
C ASN A 363 -2.84 27.31 19.41
N VAL A 364 -2.36 27.21 20.66
CA VAL A 364 -1.78 28.36 21.38
C VAL A 364 -0.44 28.77 20.75
N PRO A 365 -0.25 30.03 20.30
CA PRO A 365 1.04 30.51 19.76
C PRO A 365 2.13 30.58 20.83
N ASN A 366 3.41 30.38 20.45
CA ASN A 366 4.59 30.54 21.32
C ASN A 366 4.61 29.65 22.58
N LYS A 367 4.43 28.34 22.41
CA LYS A 367 4.52 27.41 23.54
C LYS A 367 5.96 27.19 23.97
N LEU A 368 6.21 27.38 25.25
CA LEU A 368 7.29 26.68 25.94
C LEU A 368 6.78 25.25 26.20
N GLU A 369 7.50 24.23 25.73
CA GLU A 369 7.14 22.86 26.11
C GLU A 369 7.19 22.75 27.65
N PRO A 370 6.16 22.19 28.30
CA PRO A 370 6.19 22.00 29.74
C PRO A 370 7.32 21.03 30.07
N TYR A 371 8.42 21.59 30.61
CA TYR A 371 9.62 20.94 31.15
C TYR A 371 9.67 19.41 30.99
N THR A 372 10.43 18.94 30.01
CA THR A 372 10.93 17.56 30.01
C THR A 372 11.87 17.43 31.21
N VAL A 373 11.42 16.77 32.28
CA VAL A 373 12.31 16.43 33.39
C VAL A 373 13.30 15.39 32.85
N GLY A 374 14.57 15.77 32.73
CA GLY A 374 15.63 14.87 32.27
C GLY A 374 15.78 13.71 33.25
N ILE A 375 15.71 12.49 32.72
CA ILE A 375 16.22 11.27 33.36
C ILE A 375 17.32 10.73 32.46
#